data_AF-A0A8T8I0K1-F1
#
_entry.id   AF-A0A8T8I0K1-F1
#
_cell.length_a   1.000
_cell.length_b   1.000
_cell.length_c   1.000
_cell.angle_alpha   90.00
_cell.angle_beta   90.00
_cell.angle_gamma   90.00
#
_symmetry.space_group_name_H-M   'P 1'
#
loop_
_entity.id
_entity.type
_entity.pdbx_description
1 polymer ?
#
loop_
_entity_poly.entity_id
_entity_poly.type
_entity_poly.pdbx_seq_one_letter_code
_entity_poly.pdbx_strand_id
1 'polypeptide(L)'
;RLARPPRWGVPVRAGASMWQDVPGGTVRTPVRVRGSVALARVRWRVEPTGPLAWLRGARPLFGVVLTDFRLRFGPSWAPPAGG
;
A
#
# COMPACT_ATOMS: atom_id res chain seq x y z
N ARG A 1 0.33 15.13 12.28
CA ARG A 1 0.77 14.23 13.38
C ARG A 1 -0.04 12.95 13.26
N LEU A 2 0.57 11.81 12.87
CA LEU A 2 -0.14 10.53 12.94
C LEU A 2 -0.46 10.22 14.41
N ALA A 3 -1.64 9.68 14.67
CA ALA A 3 -1.96 9.12 15.98
C ALA A 3 -0.93 8.03 16.34
N ARG A 4 -0.70 7.81 17.64
CA ARG A 4 0.16 6.70 18.08
C ARG A 4 -0.34 5.40 17.44
N PRO A 5 0.55 4.57 16.86
CA PRO A 5 0.12 3.35 16.22
C PRO A 5 -0.59 2.45 17.25
N PRO A 6 -1.65 1.73 16.86
CA PRO A 6 -2.29 0.74 17.71
C PRO A 6 -1.24 -0.28 18.17
N ARG A 7 -1.26 -0.66 19.46
CA ARG A 7 -0.31 -1.66 19.99
C ARG A 7 -0.67 -3.10 19.57
N TRP A 8 -1.85 -3.28 18.98
CA TRP A 8 -2.35 -4.55 18.49
C TRP A 8 -2.63 -4.44 16.98
N GLY A 9 -2.19 -5.44 16.24
CA GLY A 9 -2.42 -5.57 14.80
C GLY A 9 -2.38 -7.04 14.39
N VAL A 10 -3.07 -7.35 13.31
CA VAL A 10 -3.12 -8.70 12.73
C VAL A 10 -1.91 -8.86 11.80
N PRO A 11 -1.05 -9.87 11.99
CA PRO A 11 0.07 -10.09 11.09
C PRO A 11 -0.42 -10.45 9.69
N VAL A 12 0.16 -9.83 8.67
CA VAL A 12 -0.21 -10.03 7.27
C VAL A 12 1.00 -10.37 6.40
N ARG A 13 0.73 -11.15 5.36
CA ARG A 13 1.62 -11.34 4.21
C ARG A 13 0.77 -11.14 2.95
N ALA A 14 1.14 -10.18 2.10
CA ALA A 14 0.36 -9.84 0.93
C ALA A 14 1.24 -9.61 -0.30
N GLY A 15 0.68 -9.91 -1.48
CA GLY A 15 1.21 -9.47 -2.76
C GLY A 15 0.50 -8.17 -3.20
N ALA A 16 1.26 -7.22 -3.72
CA ALA A 16 0.78 -5.96 -4.26
C ALA A 16 1.56 -5.59 -5.52
N SER A 17 1.16 -4.50 -6.18
CA SER A 17 1.91 -3.91 -7.29
C SER A 17 2.04 -2.41 -7.06
N MET A 18 3.22 -1.88 -7.39
CA MET A 18 3.47 -0.45 -7.42
C MET A 18 3.55 -0.02 -8.88
N TRP A 19 2.73 0.95 -9.24
CA TRP A 19 2.71 1.57 -10.57
C TRP A 19 3.42 2.91 -10.48
N GLN A 20 4.40 3.15 -11.36
CA GLN A 20 5.21 4.36 -11.35
C GLN A 20 5.35 4.87 -12.77
N ASP A 21 5.11 6.15 -12.96
CA ASP A 21 5.48 6.82 -14.20
C ASP A 21 6.98 7.11 -14.18
N VAL A 22 7.68 6.60 -15.20
CA VAL A 22 9.12 6.81 -15.42
C VAL A 22 9.32 7.28 -16.87
N PRO A 23 10.48 7.87 -17.23
CA PRO A 23 10.78 8.15 -18.63
C PRO A 23 10.63 6.89 -19.48
N GLY A 24 9.78 6.94 -20.50
CA GLY A 24 9.49 5.79 -21.37
C GLY A 24 8.23 4.99 -21.02
N GLY A 25 7.50 5.32 -19.94
CA GLY A 25 6.15 4.79 -19.68
C GLY A 25 5.87 4.46 -18.21
N THR A 26 4.72 3.83 -17.97
CA THR A 26 4.33 3.36 -16.64
C THR A 26 4.89 1.97 -16.37
N VAL A 27 5.74 1.84 -15.35
CA VAL A 27 6.31 0.56 -14.91
C VAL A 27 5.47 -0.03 -13.77
N ARG A 28 5.17 -1.33 -13.88
CA ARG A 28 4.55 -2.13 -12.81
C ARG A 28 5.61 -2.96 -12.09
N THR A 29 5.83 -2.66 -10.81
CA THR A 29 6.77 -3.40 -9.95
C THR A 29 6.00 -4.31 -8.98
N PRO A 30 6.20 -5.64 -9.00
CA PRO A 30 5.64 -6.52 -7.98
C PRO A 30 6.19 -6.17 -6.59
N VAL A 31 5.32 -6.16 -5.57
CA VAL A 31 5.68 -5.88 -4.19
C VAL A 31 5.18 -7.02 -3.30
N ARG A 32 6.05 -7.52 -2.43
CA ARG A 32 5.68 -8.42 -1.33
C ARG A 32 5.72 -7.66 -0.02
N VAL A 33 4.63 -7.73 0.73
CA VAL A 33 4.44 -7.04 2.00
C VAL A 33 4.41 -8.07 3.12
N ARG A 34 5.13 -7.79 4.21
CA ARG A 34 4.92 -8.41 5.51
C ARG A 34 4.81 -7.31 6.56
N GLY A 35 3.94 -7.46 7.54
CA GLY A 35 3.80 -6.50 8.64
C GLY A 35 2.57 -6.80 9.49
N SER A 36 2.12 -5.82 10.26
CA SER A 36 0.93 -5.92 11.10
C SER A 36 -0.10 -4.87 10.69
N VAL A 37 -1.34 -5.27 10.42
CA VAL A 37 -2.44 -4.36 10.06
C VAL A 37 -3.31 -4.09 11.27
N ALA A 38 -3.58 -2.81 11.53
CA ALA A 38 -4.47 -2.39 12.60
C ALA A 38 -5.50 -1.37 12.10
N LEU A 39 -6.69 -1.37 12.68
CA LEU A 39 -7.68 -0.33 12.43
C LEU A 39 -7.21 1.00 12.99
N ALA A 40 -7.45 2.07 12.24
CA ALA A 40 -7.09 3.42 12.64
C ALA A 40 -8.18 4.41 12.25
N ARG A 41 -8.35 5.44 13.08
CA ARG A 41 -9.14 6.61 12.73
C ARG A 41 -8.29 7.52 11.85
N VAL A 42 -8.62 7.56 10.56
CA VAL A 42 -7.91 8.39 9.56
C VAL A 42 -8.84 9.53 9.13
N ARG A 43 -8.31 10.76 9.07
CA ARG A 43 -8.98 11.90 8.45
C ARG A 43 -8.30 12.18 7.13
N TRP A 44 -9.07 12.17 6.05
CA TRP A 44 -8.58 12.46 4.72
C TRP A 44 -8.83 13.93 4.39
N ARG A 45 -7.80 14.60 3.87
CA ARG A 45 -7.91 15.91 3.23
C ARG A 45 -7.42 15.74 1.81
N VAL A 46 -8.34 15.71 0.85
CA VAL A 46 -8.04 15.55 -0.57
C VAL A 46 -8.08 16.92 -1.22
N GLU A 47 -7.02 17.29 -1.93
CA GLU A 47 -6.96 18.56 -2.67
C GLU A 47 -7.95 18.53 -3.85
N PRO A 48 -8.89 19.50 -3.93
CA PRO A 48 -9.89 19.61 -5.01
C PRO A 48 -9.38 19.45 -6.44
N THR A 49 -8.20 19.97 -6.76
CA THR A 49 -7.64 20.00 -8.12
C THR A 49 -6.39 19.13 -8.26
N GLY A 50 -6.07 18.34 -7.23
CA GLY A 50 -4.89 17.49 -7.22
C GLY A 50 -5.09 16.15 -7.95
N PRO A 51 -4.02 15.38 -8.14
CA PRO A 51 -4.07 14.05 -8.80
C PRO A 51 -4.96 13.02 -8.07
N LEU A 52 -5.37 13.32 -6.84
CA LEU A 52 -6.26 12.49 -6.02
C LEU A 52 -7.68 13.04 -5.92
N ALA A 53 -8.04 14.09 -6.68
CA ALA A 53 -9.36 14.72 -6.61
C ALA A 53 -10.52 13.73 -6.82
N TRP A 54 -10.30 12.65 -7.57
CA TRP A 54 -11.25 11.56 -7.78
C TRP A 54 -11.67 10.85 -6.47
N LEU A 55 -10.87 10.94 -5.41
CA LEU A 55 -11.21 10.42 -4.08
C LEU A 55 -12.18 11.31 -3.29
N ARG A 56 -12.54 12.51 -3.76
CA ARG A 56 -13.46 13.40 -3.03
C ARG A 56 -14.87 12.82 -2.84
N GLY A 57 -15.31 11.94 -3.74
CA GLY A 57 -16.57 11.21 -3.60
C GLY A 57 -16.46 9.94 -2.74
N ALA A 58 -15.24 9.51 -2.42
CA ALA A 58 -15.04 8.31 -1.61
C ALA A 58 -15.39 8.61 -0.15
N ARG A 59 -16.27 7.79 0.43
CA ARG A 59 -16.59 7.81 1.87
C ARG A 59 -15.97 6.58 2.54
N PRO A 60 -14.66 6.58 2.84
CA PRO A 60 -14.02 5.44 3.47
C PRO A 60 -14.64 5.17 4.85
N LEU A 61 -15.15 3.96 5.03
CA LEU A 61 -15.83 3.54 6.27
C LEU A 61 -14.83 3.29 7.42
N PHE A 62 -13.61 2.86 7.09
CA PHE A 62 -12.54 2.60 8.05
C PHE A 62 -11.18 2.95 7.45
N GLY A 63 -10.24 3.31 8.33
CA GLY A 63 -8.84 3.43 7.99
C GLY A 63 -8.06 2.24 8.54
N VAL A 64 -7.00 1.86 7.84
CA VAL A 64 -6.04 0.87 8.33
C VAL A 64 -4.65 1.47 8.33
N VAL A 65 -3.83 1.04 9.28
CA VAL A 65 -2.39 1.30 9.30
C VAL A 65 -1.65 -0.02 9.22
N LEU A 66 -0.53 0.01 8.51
CA LEU A 66 0.43 -1.08 8.47
C LEU A 66 1.64 -0.70 9.32
N THR A 67 1.96 -1.50 10.33
CA THR A 67 3.11 -1.30 11.24
C THR A 67 4.14 -2.41 11.07
N ASP A 68 5.36 -2.17 11.55
CA ASP A 68 6.44 -3.16 11.64
C ASP A 68 6.69 -3.90 10.31
N PHE A 69 6.56 -3.17 9.20
CA PHE A 69 6.45 -3.77 7.90
C PHE A 69 7.77 -3.84 7.16
N ARG A 70 7.85 -4.82 6.27
CA ARG A 70 8.91 -4.96 5.27
C ARG A 70 8.28 -5.12 3.90
N LEU A 71 8.71 -4.26 2.98
CA LEU A 71 8.38 -4.33 1.56
C LEU A 71 9.56 -4.91 0.79
N ARG A 72 9.30 -5.86 -0.10
CA ARG A 72 10.29 -6.37 -1.06
C ARG A 72 9.79 -6.09 -2.46
N PHE A 73 10.56 -5.32 -3.21
CA PHE A 73 10.27 -4.94 -4.59
C PHE A 73 10.95 -5.91 -5.56
N GLY A 74 10.29 -6.19 -6.68
CA GLY A 74 10.82 -7.03 -7.74
C GLY A 74 10.31 -8.48 -7.69
N PRO A 75 10.61 -9.25 -8.75
CA PRO A 75 10.12 -10.61 -8.91
C PRO A 75 10.52 -11.50 -7.72
N SER A 76 9.63 -12.41 -7.32
CA SER A 76 10.10 -13.60 -6.62
C SER A 76 10.84 -14.38 -7.68
N TRP A 77 12.12 -14.65 -7.50
CA TRP A 77 12.71 -15.74 -8.26
C TRP A 77 11.82 -16.97 -8.04
N ALA A 78 11.06 -17.32 -9.06
CA ALA A 78 10.53 -18.64 -9.27
C ALA A 78 11.48 -19.22 -10.33
N PRO A 79 12.13 -20.37 -10.10
CA PRO A 79 12.81 -21.04 -11.19
C PRO A 79 11.82 -21.22 -12.34
N PRO A 80 12.25 -21.13 -13.60
CA PRO A 80 11.38 -21.37 -14.75
C PRO A 80 10.67 -22.72 -14.55
N ALA A 81 9.35 -22.72 -14.73
CA ALA A 81 8.59 -23.96 -14.75
C ALA A 81 8.96 -24.70 -16.06
N GLY A 82 9.89 -25.65 -15.97
CA GLY A 82 10.32 -26.47 -17.10
C GLY A 82 11.60 -25.97 -17.78
N GLY A 83 12.50 -26.90 -18.06
CA GLY A 83 13.79 -26.69 -18.73
C GLY A 83 13.73 -26.86 -20.24
#